data_AF-A0A1X7V3M5-F1
#
_entry.id   AF-A0A1X7V3M5-F1
#
_cell.length_a   1.000
_cell.length_b   1.000
_cell.length_c   1.000
_cell.angle_alpha   90.00
_cell.angle_beta   90.00
_cell.angle_gamma   90.00
#
_symmetry.space_group_name_H-M   'P 1'
#
loop_
_entity.id
_entity.type
_entity.pdbx_description
1 polymer ?
#
loop_
_entity_poly.entity_id
_entity_poly.type
_entity_poly.pdbx_seq_one_letter_code
_entity_poly.pdbx_strand_id
1 'polypeptide(L)'
;MNPVADMESRSMNDRSDWRLDRSVFLKIDKIYGPTELGLFTSRLTNQCRRYFSWQHADPLAEATEAFIQDWTTVKGFANPPWNLVQRVLTKAQTQGSEVILVAPVWKCQPWYPRVMSHKTCLFLAHMN
;
A
#
# COMPACT_ATOMS: atom_id res chain seq x y z
N MET A 1 9.13 21.10 -21.26
CA MET A 1 9.16 19.64 -20.96
C MET A 1 10.49 19.37 -20.28
N ASN A 2 10.49 19.00 -19.00
CA ASN A 2 11.73 18.82 -18.23
C ASN A 2 12.15 17.33 -18.26
N PRO A 3 13.24 16.96 -18.96
CA PRO A 3 13.68 15.57 -19.09
C PRO A 3 14.07 14.92 -17.75
N VAL A 4 14.35 15.73 -16.72
CA VAL A 4 14.66 15.26 -15.36
C VAL A 4 13.42 14.66 -14.68
N ALA A 5 12.23 15.23 -14.91
CA ALA A 5 10.98 14.70 -14.31
C ALA A 5 10.61 13.31 -14.85
N ASP A 6 10.96 13.04 -16.11
CA ASP A 6 10.69 11.76 -16.77
C ASP A 6 11.75 10.68 -16.48
N MET A 7 12.93 11.08 -16.01
CA MET A 7 14.00 10.19 -15.55
C MET A 7 13.79 9.80 -14.09
N GLU A 8 13.39 10.75 -13.25
CA GLU A 8 13.01 10.50 -11.85
C GLU A 8 11.77 9.61 -11.73
N SER A 9 10.80 9.70 -12.65
CA SER A 9 9.64 8.79 -12.70
C SER A 9 10.03 7.33 -13.02
N ARG A 10 11.10 7.13 -13.79
CA ARG A 10 11.66 5.80 -14.10
C ARG A 10 12.47 5.25 -12.92
N SER A 11 13.13 6.11 -12.15
CA SER A 11 13.80 5.73 -10.89
C SER A 11 12.82 5.43 -9.74
N MET A 12 11.62 6.03 -9.74
CA MET A 12 10.53 5.68 -8.81
C MET A 12 10.01 4.26 -9.00
N ASN A 13 10.27 3.63 -10.15
CA ASN A 13 9.88 2.25 -10.41
C ASN A 13 10.69 1.25 -9.55
N ASP A 14 11.90 1.61 -9.12
CA ASP A 14 12.77 0.78 -8.27
C ASP A 14 12.41 0.88 -6.77
N ARG A 15 11.58 1.85 -6.39
CA ARG A 15 11.02 1.97 -5.04
C ARG A 15 9.68 1.25 -4.88
N SER A 16 9.19 0.57 -5.91
CA SER A 16 7.90 -0.12 -5.87
C SER A 16 7.91 -1.40 -5.03
N ASP A 17 9.10 -1.94 -4.72
CA ASP A 17 9.29 -3.18 -3.96
C ASP A 17 10.07 -2.95 -2.64
N TRP A 18 9.86 -1.79 -2.00
CA TRP A 18 10.39 -1.54 -0.67
C TRP A 18 9.57 -2.32 0.38
N ARG A 19 10.26 -3.09 1.21
CA ARG A 19 9.66 -3.77 2.35
C ARG A 19 9.70 -2.84 3.57
N LEU A 20 8.54 -2.56 4.15
CA LEU A 20 8.48 -1.90 5.46
C LEU A 20 9.27 -2.72 6.48
N ASP A 21 10.08 -2.05 7.32
CA ASP A 21 10.82 -2.74 8.38
C ASP A 21 9.91 -3.69 9.18
N ARG A 22 10.39 -4.91 9.43
CA ARG A 22 9.59 -5.97 10.05
C ARG A 22 9.12 -5.57 11.45
N SER A 23 9.94 -4.84 12.21
CA SER A 23 9.54 -4.40 13.55
C SER A 23 8.43 -3.35 13.50
N VAL A 24 8.46 -2.46 12.50
CA VAL A 24 7.39 -1.48 12.25
C VAL A 24 6.11 -2.19 11.81
N PHE A 25 6.20 -3.13 10.86
CA PHE A 25 5.06 -3.95 10.45
C PHE A 25 4.42 -4.67 11.63
N LEU A 26 5.21 -5.33 12.49
CA LEU A 26 4.68 -6.04 13.66
C LEU A 26 4.00 -5.10 14.68
N LYS A 27 4.49 -3.86 14.83
CA LYS A 27 3.83 -2.85 15.67
C LYS A 27 2.48 -2.42 15.08
N ILE A 28 2.42 -2.18 13.77
CA ILE A 28 1.18 -1.85 13.07
C ILE A 28 0.18 -3.00 13.21
N ASP A 29 0.61 -4.23 12.94
CA ASP A 29 -0.23 -5.43 13.01
C ASP A 29 -0.77 -5.67 14.43
N LYS A 30 0.03 -5.39 15.46
CA LYS A 30 -0.41 -5.47 16.85
C LYS A 30 -1.52 -4.47 17.20
N ILE A 31 -1.50 -3.27 16.62
CA ILE A 31 -2.44 -2.19 16.94
C ILE A 31 -3.69 -2.27 16.08
N TYR A 32 -3.52 -2.53 14.78
CA TYR A 32 -4.58 -2.41 13.79
C TYR A 32 -4.98 -3.74 13.17
N GLY A 33 -4.16 -4.78 13.30
CA GLY A 33 -4.38 -6.09 12.69
C GLY A 33 -5.48 -6.93 13.36
N PRO A 34 -5.55 -8.22 13.05
CA PRO A 34 -4.60 -8.97 12.22
C PRO A 34 -4.67 -8.58 10.74
N THR A 35 -3.51 -8.42 10.11
CA THR A 35 -3.37 -8.23 8.66
C THR A 35 -3.34 -9.58 7.95
N GLU A 36 -4.37 -9.85 7.15
CA GLU A 36 -4.52 -11.17 6.53
C GLU A 36 -3.84 -11.25 5.17
N LEU A 37 -3.82 -10.13 4.44
CA LEU A 37 -3.52 -10.08 3.02
C LEU A 37 -2.67 -8.85 2.65
N GLY A 38 -1.49 -9.06 2.09
CA GLY A 38 -0.69 -7.98 1.50
C GLY A 38 -1.21 -7.60 0.11
N LEU A 39 -1.53 -6.33 -0.13
CA LEU A 39 -2.17 -5.90 -1.38
C LEU A 39 -1.16 -5.43 -2.46
N PHE A 40 -0.01 -4.90 -2.07
CA PHE A 40 0.94 -4.26 -2.99
C PHE A 40 2.34 -4.80 -2.76
N THR A 41 2.53 -6.11 -2.92
CA THR A 41 3.76 -6.78 -2.49
C THR A 41 4.19 -7.88 -3.46
N SER A 42 5.40 -8.40 -3.26
CA SER A 42 5.95 -9.56 -3.94
C SER A 42 6.22 -10.67 -2.93
N ARG A 43 6.59 -11.87 -3.40
CA ARG A 43 7.04 -12.97 -2.52
C ARG A 43 8.12 -12.54 -1.51
N LEU A 44 9.02 -11.64 -1.93
CA LEU A 44 10.18 -11.22 -1.14
C LEU A 44 9.83 -10.14 -0.12
N THR A 45 8.88 -9.28 -0.46
CA THR A 45 8.49 -8.14 0.38
C THR A 45 7.27 -8.42 1.26
N ASN A 46 6.56 -9.52 0.99
CA ASN A 46 5.35 -9.86 1.71
C ASN A 46 5.62 -10.15 3.19
N GLN A 47 4.71 -9.64 4.02
CA GLN A 47 4.77 -9.73 5.48
C GLN A 47 3.54 -10.41 6.09
N CYS A 48 2.52 -10.66 5.25
CA CYS A 48 1.26 -11.33 5.57
C CYS A 48 1.30 -12.81 5.17
N ARG A 49 0.32 -13.60 5.58
CA ARG A 49 0.23 -15.03 5.18
C ARG A 49 -0.13 -15.18 3.69
N ARG A 50 -1.03 -14.32 3.22
CA ARG A 50 -1.52 -14.28 1.83
C ARG A 50 -1.12 -12.94 1.21
N TYR A 51 -1.03 -12.88 -0.11
CA TYR A 51 -0.79 -11.62 -0.80
C TYR A 51 -1.30 -11.62 -2.23
N PHE A 52 -1.56 -10.42 -2.73
CA PHE A 52 -1.70 -10.11 -4.14
C PHE A 52 -0.37 -9.62 -4.68
N SER A 53 0.08 -10.21 -5.79
CA SER A 53 1.28 -9.75 -6.47
C SER A 53 1.00 -8.45 -7.21
N TRP A 54 1.92 -7.50 -7.08
CA TRP A 54 1.71 -6.13 -7.57
C TRP A 54 1.74 -6.01 -9.10
N GLN A 55 2.87 -6.32 -9.74
CA GLN A 55 3.11 -6.09 -11.18
C GLN A 55 3.32 -7.36 -12.01
N HIS A 56 3.71 -8.46 -11.37
CA HIS A 56 4.05 -9.70 -12.05
C HIS A 56 3.26 -10.86 -11.46
N ALA A 57 2.84 -11.78 -12.32
CA ALA A 57 2.22 -13.02 -11.88
C ALA A 57 3.22 -13.77 -10.99
N ASP A 58 2.74 -14.21 -9.85
CA ASP A 58 3.51 -15.00 -8.90
C ASP A 58 2.69 -16.25 -8.59
N PRO A 59 3.19 -17.47 -8.88
CA PRO A 59 2.45 -18.70 -8.64
C PRO A 59 2.04 -18.92 -7.17
N LEU A 60 2.68 -18.21 -6.23
CA LEU A 60 2.37 -18.28 -4.80
C LEU A 60 1.51 -17.13 -4.30
N ALA A 61 1.26 -16.12 -5.14
CA ALA A 61 0.29 -15.09 -4.83
C ALA A 61 -1.12 -15.65 -5.01
N GLU A 62 -2.04 -15.17 -4.18
CA GLU A 62 -3.44 -15.54 -4.28
C GLU A 62 -4.10 -14.93 -5.52
N ALA A 63 -3.63 -13.75 -5.91
CA ALA A 63 -4.03 -13.09 -7.14
C ALA A 63 -2.94 -12.11 -7.58
N THR A 64 -3.09 -11.56 -8.78
CA THR A 64 -2.23 -10.49 -9.30
C THR A 64 -3.09 -9.23 -9.49
N GLU A 65 -2.45 -8.07 -9.45
CA GLU A 65 -3.09 -6.75 -9.59
C GLU A 65 -4.17 -6.49 -8.54
N ALA A 66 -3.80 -6.05 -7.34
CA ALA A 66 -4.76 -5.85 -6.26
C ALA A 66 -5.95 -4.92 -6.59
N PHE A 67 -5.82 -3.99 -7.53
CA PHE A 67 -6.91 -3.06 -7.86
C PHE A 67 -8.12 -3.73 -8.52
N ILE A 68 -7.94 -4.85 -9.23
CA ILE A 68 -9.06 -5.59 -9.83
C ILE A 68 -9.73 -6.55 -8.83
N GLN A 69 -9.04 -6.88 -7.74
CA GLN A 69 -9.52 -7.83 -6.74
C GLN A 69 -10.58 -7.21 -5.82
N ASP A 70 -11.43 -8.04 -5.25
CA ASP A 70 -12.36 -7.62 -4.20
C ASP A 70 -11.63 -7.48 -2.85
N TRP A 71 -11.83 -6.34 -2.17
CA TRP A 71 -11.24 -6.08 -0.86
C TRP A 71 -12.28 -6.14 0.28
N THR A 72 -13.56 -6.35 -0.02
CA THR A 72 -14.64 -6.27 0.98
C THR A 72 -14.62 -7.39 2.01
N THR A 73 -14.01 -8.53 1.67
CA THR A 73 -14.01 -9.74 2.50
C THR A 73 -12.70 -9.96 3.26
N VAL A 74 -11.74 -9.03 3.15
CA VAL A 74 -10.39 -9.19 3.69
C VAL A 74 -9.89 -7.93 4.35
N LYS A 75 -9.11 -8.08 5.43
CA LYS A 75 -8.37 -6.96 6.03
C LYS A 75 -7.01 -6.81 5.38
N GLY A 76 -6.94 -5.93 4.39
CA GLY A 76 -5.76 -5.76 3.54
C GLY A 76 -4.69 -4.86 4.16
N PHE A 77 -3.43 -5.21 4.00
CA PHE A 77 -2.28 -4.36 4.28
C PHE A 77 -1.73 -3.77 2.97
N ALA A 78 -1.73 -2.45 2.87
CA ALA A 78 -1.28 -1.72 1.69
C ALA A 78 -0.04 -0.88 2.01
N ASN A 79 1.07 -1.23 1.36
CA ASN A 79 2.28 -0.41 1.29
C ASN A 79 2.57 -0.04 -0.17
N PRO A 80 1.67 0.71 -0.84
CA PRO A 80 1.77 0.90 -2.29
C PRO A 80 2.91 1.85 -2.66
N PRO A 81 3.34 1.84 -3.93
CA PRO A 81 4.03 2.99 -4.51
C PRO A 81 3.26 4.28 -4.25
N TRP A 82 3.95 5.36 -3.90
CA TRP A 82 3.32 6.57 -3.36
C TRP A 82 2.32 7.24 -4.31
N ASN A 83 2.55 7.15 -5.63
CA ASN A 83 1.65 7.65 -6.66
C ASN A 83 0.28 6.94 -6.68
N LEU A 84 0.14 5.81 -5.98
CA LEU A 84 -1.08 5.01 -5.94
C LEU A 84 -1.87 5.14 -4.66
N VAL A 85 -1.35 5.85 -3.66
CA VAL A 85 -2.05 6.10 -2.37
C VAL A 85 -3.46 6.63 -2.60
N GLN A 86 -3.62 7.63 -3.48
CA GLN A 86 -4.93 8.18 -3.83
C GLN A 86 -5.88 7.12 -4.42
N ARG A 87 -5.36 6.20 -5.25
CA ARG A 87 -6.14 5.13 -5.88
C ARG A 87 -6.54 4.06 -4.87
N VAL A 88 -5.67 3.73 -3.90
CA VAL A 88 -6.00 2.84 -2.78
C VAL A 88 -7.14 3.40 -1.96
N LEU A 89 -7.05 4.67 -1.56
CA LEU A 89 -8.09 5.34 -0.79
C LEU A 89 -9.42 5.35 -1.52
N THR A 90 -9.41 5.72 -2.81
CA THR A 90 -10.64 5.73 -3.60
C THR A 90 -11.26 4.34 -3.70
N LYS A 91 -10.48 3.30 -4.01
CA LYS A 91 -11.03 1.93 -4.08
C LYS A 91 -11.58 1.46 -2.73
N ALA A 92 -10.83 1.65 -1.65
CA ALA A 92 -11.26 1.24 -0.32
C ALA A 92 -12.58 1.92 0.08
N GLN A 93 -12.71 3.22 -0.20
CA GLN A 93 -13.93 3.98 0.05
C GLN A 93 -15.09 3.50 -0.82
N THR A 94 -14.86 3.31 -2.13
CA THR A 94 -15.89 2.86 -3.06
C THR A 94 -16.43 1.48 -2.69
N GLN A 95 -15.58 0.58 -2.21
CA GLN A 95 -15.98 -0.77 -1.79
C GLN A 95 -16.46 -0.83 -0.34
N GLY A 96 -16.25 0.21 0.47
CA GLY A 96 -16.48 0.15 1.91
C GLY A 96 -15.55 -0.85 2.62
N SER A 97 -14.35 -1.10 2.08
CA SER A 97 -13.40 -2.06 2.64
C SER A 97 -12.46 -1.44 3.67
N GLU A 98 -12.08 -2.24 4.67
CA GLU A 98 -11.10 -1.85 5.67
C GLU A 98 -9.68 -2.23 5.19
N VAL A 99 -8.84 -1.21 5.03
CA VAL A 99 -7.44 -1.37 4.60
C VAL A 99 -6.53 -0.69 5.59
N ILE A 100 -5.46 -1.37 6.00
CA ILE A 100 -4.34 -0.77 6.71
C ILE A 100 -3.39 -0.19 5.68
N LEU A 101 -3.38 1.14 5.56
CA LEU A 101 -2.54 1.84 4.60
C LEU A 101 -1.31 2.45 5.28
N VAL A 102 -0.14 2.20 4.70
CA VAL A 102 1.10 2.88 5.03
C VAL A 102 1.37 3.93 3.97
N ALA A 103 1.50 5.18 4.40
CA ALA A 103 1.79 6.32 3.53
C ALA A 103 2.70 7.33 4.24
N PRO A 104 3.53 8.08 3.50
CA PRO A 104 4.38 9.09 4.09
C PRO A 104 3.56 10.30 4.57
N VAL A 105 4.06 11.03 5.58
CA VAL A 105 3.44 12.28 6.04
C VAL A 105 3.74 13.44 5.09
N TRP A 106 3.02 13.50 3.98
CA TRP A 106 3.20 14.55 2.97
C TRP A 106 2.00 15.48 2.92
N LYS A 107 2.01 16.51 3.77
CA LYS A 107 0.90 17.46 3.93
C LYS A 107 0.50 18.18 2.63
N CYS A 108 1.45 18.35 1.70
CA CYS A 108 1.20 19.00 0.41
C CYS A 108 0.52 18.08 -0.62
N GLN A 109 0.35 16.79 -0.33
CA GLN A 109 -0.27 15.87 -1.26
C GLN A 109 -1.80 15.96 -1.20
N PRO A 110 -2.51 15.95 -2.34
CA PRO A 110 -3.97 16.03 -2.37
C PRO A 110 -4.69 14.91 -1.60
N TRP A 111 -4.04 13.75 -1.45
CA TRP A 111 -4.59 12.61 -0.72
C TRP A 111 -4.42 12.74 0.81
N TYR A 112 -3.52 13.58 1.30
CA TYR A 112 -3.22 13.69 2.73
C TYR A 112 -4.42 14.11 3.60
N PRO A 113 -5.25 15.11 3.21
CA PRO A 113 -6.45 15.44 3.98
C PRO A 113 -7.46 14.29 4.03
N ARG A 114 -7.56 13.49 2.95
CA ARG A 114 -8.47 12.33 2.89
C ARG A 114 -8.02 11.24 3.86
N VAL A 115 -6.72 11.02 3.92
CA VAL A 115 -6.06 10.09 4.83
C VAL A 115 -6.35 10.47 6.30
N MET A 116 -6.33 11.77 6.63
CA MET A 116 -6.58 12.25 7.99
C MET A 116 -8.06 12.23 8.40
N SER A 117 -8.98 12.30 7.45
CA SER A 117 -10.43 12.39 7.74
C SER A 117 -11.13 11.04 7.86
N HIS A 118 -10.50 9.95 7.43
CA HIS A 118 -11.14 8.63 7.35
C HIS A 118 -10.68 7.71 8.49
N LYS A 119 -11.61 6.87 8.97
CA LYS A 119 -11.37 5.82 9.96
C LYS A 119 -10.60 4.61 9.41
N THR A 120 -10.17 4.66 8.14
CA THR A 120 -9.35 3.62 7.50
C THR A 120 -8.02 3.57 8.25
N CYS A 121 -7.78 2.49 9.01
CA CYS A 121 -6.64 2.36 9.92
C CYS A 121 -5.33 2.69 9.20
N LEU A 122 -4.65 3.74 9.64
CA LEU A 122 -3.57 4.35 8.88
C LEU A 122 -2.34 4.52 9.75
N PHE A 123 -1.20 4.11 9.21
CA PHE A 123 0.09 4.44 9.79
C PHE A 123 0.82 5.47 8.91
N LEU A 124 1.05 6.64 9.51
CA LEU A 124 1.79 7.74 8.93
C LEU A 124 3.25 7.65 9.37
N ALA A 125 4.14 7.28 8.45
CA ALA A 125 5.57 7.26 8.73
C ALA A 125 6.20 8.64 8.43
N HIS A 126 6.95 9.19 9.39
CA HIS A 126 7.94 10.23 9.09
C HIS A 126 9.16 9.53 8.48
N MET A 127 9.38 9.73 7.19
CA MET A 127 10.62 9.31 6.53
C MET A 127 11.48 10.57 6.39
N ASN A 128 12.57 10.63 7.17
CA ASN A 128 13.66 11.59 6.96
C ASN A 128 14.51 11.16 5.76
#